data_AF-A0A7G5E2B6-F1
#
_entry.id   AF-A0A7G5E2B6-F1
#
_cell.length_a   1.000
_cell.length_b   1.000
_cell.length_c   1.000
_cell.angle_alpha   90.00
_cell.angle_beta   90.00
_cell.angle_gamma   90.00
#
_symmetry.space_group_name_H-M   'P 1'
#
loop_
_entity.id
_entity.type
_entity.pdbx_description
1 polymer ?
#
loop_
_entity_poly.entity_id
_entity_poly.type
_entity_poly.pdbx_seq_one_letter_code
_entity_poly.pdbx_strand_id
1 'polypeptide(L)'
;MMLYIGIFAVIVVACVFISLMMMKKQKETAKKYEGESGIALAPGVKDELLSDEFSELRKQLNGAPIDAFTQCAYIATVGDKVASAAATAAKTVAWAAVGVKARYNERDNASYLVLSNNELHYVFFDEGEARDHLVFDHETLLDAKTAQISNSEKVTRMGSVMGLKPKKMHLDVNGNGLDIIYYGTVQRMPHGIISPGSGMFETQARLQLMGRLFLDRLYKKYPQLQG
;
A
#
# COMPACT_ATOMS: atom_id res chain seq x y z
N MET A 1 -48.86 16.78 2.20
CA MET A 1 -48.22 15.77 3.08
C MET A 1 -48.11 14.40 2.40
N MET A 2 -49.21 13.79 1.94
CA MET A 2 -49.18 12.49 1.22
C MET A 2 -48.31 12.48 -0.06
N LEU A 3 -48.30 13.56 -0.84
CA LEU A 3 -47.46 13.70 -2.04
C LEU A 3 -45.95 13.63 -1.70
N TYR A 4 -45.52 14.32 -0.63
CA TYR A 4 -44.12 14.33 -0.19
C TYR A 4 -43.66 12.97 0.35
N ILE A 5 -44.55 12.25 1.03
CA ILE A 5 -44.29 10.88 1.51
C ILE A 5 -44.13 9.92 0.32
N GLY A 6 -44.98 10.05 -0.71
CA GLY A 6 -44.87 9.26 -1.94
C GLY A 6 -43.56 9.52 -2.70
N ILE A 7 -43.18 10.79 -2.87
CA ILE A 7 -41.91 11.17 -3.51
C ILE A 7 -40.71 10.63 -2.72
N PHE A 8 -40.72 10.77 -1.39
CA PHE A 8 -39.67 10.26 -0.53
C PHE A 8 -39.52 8.73 -0.63
N ALA A 9 -40.64 8.00 -0.61
CA ALA A 9 -40.64 6.54 -0.77
C ALA A 9 -40.04 6.11 -2.12
N VAL A 10 -40.38 6.80 -3.21
CA VAL A 10 -39.82 6.52 -4.55
C VAL A 10 -38.31 6.78 -4.58
N ILE A 11 -37.84 7.87 -3.98
CA ILE A 11 -36.40 8.19 -3.90
C ILE A 11 -35.66 7.11 -3.11
N VAL A 12 -36.18 6.69 -1.95
CA VAL A 12 -35.54 5.64 -1.13
C VAL A 12 -35.45 4.32 -1.89
N VAL A 13 -36.54 3.90 -2.55
CA VAL A 13 -36.56 2.66 -3.35
C VAL A 13 -35.55 2.75 -4.51
N ALA A 14 -35.48 3.88 -5.20
CA ALA A 14 -34.51 4.10 -6.26
C ALA A 14 -33.06 4.04 -5.74
N CYS A 15 -32.76 4.68 -4.61
CA CYS A 15 -31.44 4.66 -3.98
C CYS A 15 -31.03 3.24 -3.57
N VAL A 16 -31.94 2.47 -2.95
CA VAL A 16 -31.68 1.08 -2.56
C VAL A 16 -31.43 0.21 -3.80
N PHE A 17 -32.25 0.37 -4.84
CA PHE A 17 -32.09 -0.41 -6.08
C PHE A 17 -30.76 -0.11 -6.78
N ILE A 18 -30.38 1.17 -6.90
CA ILE A 18 -29.08 1.58 -7.46
C ILE A 18 -27.92 1.01 -6.61
N SER A 19 -28.04 1.06 -5.28
CA SER A 19 -27.01 0.53 -4.37
C SER A 19 -26.82 -0.99 -4.54
N LEU A 20 -27.91 -1.75 -4.66
CA LEU A 20 -27.86 -3.18 -4.91
C LEU A 20 -27.20 -3.51 -6.26
N MET A 21 -27.54 -2.76 -7.32
CA MET A 21 -26.93 -2.92 -8.64
C MET A 21 -25.43 -2.61 -8.61
N MET A 22 -25.02 -1.55 -7.92
CA MET A 22 -23.61 -1.19 -7.77
C MET A 22 -22.83 -2.25 -6.99
N MET A 23 -23.37 -2.75 -5.88
CA MET A 23 -22.74 -3.83 -5.11
C MET A 23 -22.57 -5.12 -5.92
N LYS A 24 -23.56 -5.47 -6.75
CA LYS A 24 -23.48 -6.64 -7.63
C LYS A 24 -22.35 -6.47 -8.66
N LYS A 25 -22.29 -5.33 -9.34
CA LYS A 25 -21.21 -5.02 -10.30
C LYS A 25 -19.84 -5.03 -9.65
N GLN A 26 -19.71 -4.42 -8.48
CA GLN A 26 -18.45 -4.43 -7.72
C GLN A 26 -17.99 -5.85 -7.40
N LYS A 27 -18.90 -6.72 -6.93
CA LYS A 27 -18.59 -8.13 -6.64
C LYS A 27 -18.20 -8.92 -7.88
N GLU A 28 -18.91 -8.73 -8.99
CA GLU A 28 -18.60 -9.40 -10.25
C GLU A 28 -17.22 -8.98 -10.79
N THR A 29 -16.89 -7.69 -10.72
CA THR A 29 -15.57 -7.19 -11.07
C THR A 29 -14.49 -7.73 -10.13
N ALA A 30 -14.69 -7.69 -8.82
CA ALA A 30 -13.72 -8.17 -7.83
C ALA A 30 -13.38 -9.65 -8.06
N LYS A 31 -14.39 -10.48 -8.34
CA LYS A 31 -14.22 -11.92 -8.63
C LYS A 31 -13.27 -12.20 -9.79
N LYS A 32 -13.18 -11.35 -10.80
CA LYS A 32 -12.24 -11.52 -11.93
C LYS A 32 -10.78 -11.54 -11.48
N TYR A 33 -10.49 -10.82 -10.39
CA TYR A 33 -9.14 -10.63 -9.88
C TYR A 33 -8.87 -11.41 -8.59
N GLU A 34 -9.84 -12.18 -8.10
CA GLU A 34 -9.69 -13.04 -6.92
C GLU A 34 -9.04 -14.38 -7.28
N GLY A 35 -8.48 -15.05 -6.27
CA GLY A 35 -7.89 -16.38 -6.39
C GLY A 35 -6.65 -16.46 -7.27
N GLU A 36 -6.27 -17.69 -7.63
CA GLU A 36 -5.08 -17.98 -8.44
C GLU A 36 -5.20 -17.40 -9.85
N SER A 37 -6.39 -17.42 -10.45
CA SER A 37 -6.66 -16.79 -11.74
C SER A 37 -6.37 -15.29 -11.72
N GLY A 38 -6.69 -14.61 -10.63
CA GLY A 38 -6.36 -13.21 -10.44
C GLY A 38 -4.86 -12.96 -10.35
N ILE A 39 -4.14 -13.80 -9.59
CA ILE A 39 -2.67 -13.72 -9.47
C ILE A 39 -1.99 -13.95 -10.83
N ALA A 40 -2.53 -14.81 -11.70
CA ALA A 40 -2.02 -15.01 -13.04
C ALA A 40 -2.12 -13.76 -13.94
N LEU A 41 -3.11 -12.89 -13.71
CA LEU A 41 -3.26 -11.60 -14.40
C LEU A 41 -2.37 -10.50 -13.83
N ALA A 42 -1.83 -10.70 -12.63
CA ALA A 42 -1.14 -9.66 -11.87
C ALA A 42 0.12 -9.10 -12.57
N PRO A 43 0.95 -9.88 -13.29
CA PRO A 43 2.11 -9.31 -14.00
C PRO A 43 1.72 -8.24 -15.02
N GLY A 44 0.73 -8.50 -15.88
CA GLY A 44 0.27 -7.52 -16.87
C GLY A 44 -0.35 -6.28 -16.23
N VAL A 45 -1.20 -6.47 -15.22
CA VAL A 45 -1.80 -5.35 -14.46
C VAL A 45 -0.73 -4.51 -13.77
N LYS A 46 0.28 -5.14 -13.17
CA LYS A 46 1.41 -4.48 -12.51
C LYS A 46 2.17 -3.61 -13.50
N ASP A 47 2.51 -4.13 -14.68
CA ASP A 47 3.28 -3.41 -15.67
C ASP A 47 2.51 -2.22 -16.27
N GLU A 48 1.19 -2.37 -16.48
CA GLU A 48 0.31 -1.26 -16.87
C GLU A 48 0.27 -0.17 -15.79
N LEU A 49 0.05 -0.53 -14.52
CA LEU A 49 -0.02 0.41 -13.41
C LEU A 49 1.32 1.14 -13.20
N LEU A 50 2.46 0.44 -13.30
CA LEU A 50 3.80 1.03 -13.19
C LEU A 50 4.21 1.88 -14.40
N SER A 51 3.51 1.76 -15.54
CA SER A 51 3.78 2.58 -16.73
C SER A 51 2.91 3.85 -16.77
N ASP A 52 1.87 3.91 -15.94
CA ASP A 52 0.92 5.02 -15.86
C ASP A 52 0.89 5.59 -14.44
N GLU A 53 -0.06 5.14 -13.61
CA GLU A 53 -0.36 5.68 -12.28
C GLU A 53 0.81 5.64 -11.28
N PHE A 54 1.70 4.65 -11.39
CA PHE A 54 2.85 4.43 -10.51
C PHE A 54 4.19 4.58 -11.25
N SER A 55 4.22 5.36 -12.32
CA SER A 55 5.44 5.62 -13.10
C SER A 55 6.56 6.25 -12.26
N GLU A 56 6.25 7.12 -11.30
CA GLU A 56 7.24 7.67 -10.37
C GLU A 56 7.86 6.59 -9.47
N LEU A 57 7.06 5.63 -9.00
CA LEU A 57 7.58 4.49 -8.23
C LEU A 57 8.55 3.67 -9.08
N ARG A 58 8.23 3.45 -10.36
CA ARG A 58 9.14 2.76 -11.30
C ARG A 58 10.46 3.54 -11.52
N LYS A 59 10.40 4.87 -11.59
CA LYS A 59 11.61 5.71 -11.72
C LYS A 59 12.52 5.61 -10.50
N GLN A 60 11.95 5.57 -9.29
CA GLN A 60 12.73 5.44 -8.05
C GLN A 60 13.53 4.13 -7.97
N LEU A 61 13.03 3.06 -8.59
CA LEU A 61 13.76 1.79 -8.64
C LEU A 61 14.88 1.78 -9.70
N ASN A 62 15.06 2.84 -10.49
CA ASN A 62 16.15 3.05 -11.45
C ASN A 62 16.45 1.83 -12.35
N GLY A 63 15.39 1.18 -12.86
CA GLY A 63 15.50 0.01 -13.72
C GLY A 63 15.67 -1.33 -12.99
N ALA A 64 15.73 -1.35 -11.66
CA ALA A 64 15.61 -2.57 -10.89
C ALA A 64 14.22 -3.22 -11.11
N PRO A 65 14.14 -4.56 -11.12
CA PRO A 65 12.87 -5.26 -11.34
C PRO A 65 11.91 -4.99 -10.17
N ILE A 66 10.64 -4.74 -10.50
CA ILE A 66 9.58 -4.65 -9.49
C ILE A 66 8.79 -5.97 -9.54
N ASP A 67 9.05 -6.86 -8.59
CA ASP A 67 8.37 -8.16 -8.48
C ASP A 67 6.94 -7.98 -8.00
N ALA A 68 6.76 -7.13 -6.98
CA ALA A 68 5.47 -6.73 -6.46
C ALA A 68 5.59 -5.45 -5.62
N PHE A 69 4.47 -4.74 -5.42
CA PHE A 69 4.43 -3.56 -4.56
C PHE A 69 3.11 -3.46 -3.80
N THR A 70 3.14 -2.80 -2.65
CA THR A 70 1.96 -2.50 -1.85
C THR A 70 2.07 -1.12 -1.20
N GLN A 71 0.96 -0.59 -0.69
CA GLN A 71 0.99 0.59 0.15
C GLN A 71 1.46 0.23 1.57
N CYS A 72 2.13 1.17 2.21
CA CYS A 72 2.50 1.07 3.61
C CYS A 72 2.30 2.40 4.34
N ALA A 73 2.46 2.33 5.65
CA ALA A 73 2.44 3.48 6.51
C ALA A 73 3.72 4.32 6.35
N TYR A 74 3.57 5.64 6.44
CA TYR A 74 4.72 6.53 6.60
C TYR A 74 5.51 6.20 7.87
N ILE A 75 6.85 6.19 7.73
CA ILE A 75 7.83 5.99 8.79
C ILE A 75 8.44 7.36 9.12
N ALA A 76 8.01 7.98 10.22
CA ALA A 76 8.45 9.34 10.57
C ALA A 76 9.94 9.47 10.99
N THR A 77 10.64 8.36 11.24
CA THR A 77 11.99 8.35 11.82
C THR A 77 13.12 8.26 10.79
N VAL A 78 12.82 8.36 9.50
CA VAL A 78 13.81 8.12 8.43
C VAL A 78 14.87 9.24 8.34
N GLY A 79 14.54 10.46 8.76
CA GLY A 79 15.48 11.59 8.77
C GLY A 79 16.67 11.45 9.72
N ASP A 80 16.57 10.66 10.81
CA ASP A 80 17.56 10.73 11.91
C ASP A 80 18.19 9.39 12.35
N LYS A 81 17.57 8.22 12.10
CA LYS A 81 18.11 6.94 12.59
C LYS A 81 18.73 6.02 11.53
N VAL A 82 18.44 6.23 10.25
CA VAL A 82 18.98 5.40 9.16
C VAL A 82 20.23 6.03 8.52
N ALA A 83 20.48 7.31 8.78
CA ALA A 83 21.65 8.03 8.31
C ALA A 83 22.99 7.38 8.71
N SER A 84 23.04 6.58 9.78
CA SER A 84 24.24 5.82 10.16
C SER A 84 24.27 4.37 9.66
N ALA A 85 23.16 3.84 9.15
CA ALA A 85 22.96 2.42 8.86
C ALA A 85 23.10 2.07 7.37
N ALA A 86 22.89 3.04 6.47
CA ALA A 86 23.04 2.86 5.03
C ALA A 86 24.50 2.96 4.52
N ALA A 87 25.47 3.14 5.42
CA ALA A 87 26.87 3.36 5.05
C ALA A 87 27.61 2.10 4.55
N THR A 88 27.04 0.90 4.69
CA THR A 88 27.77 -0.36 4.40
C THR A 88 27.33 -1.09 3.12
N ALA A 89 26.31 -0.62 2.41
CA ALA A 89 25.97 -1.17 1.09
C ALA A 89 25.96 -0.03 0.07
N ALA A 90 26.99 0.00 -0.79
CA ALA A 90 27.13 0.98 -1.85
C ALA A 90 25.94 0.90 -2.84
N LYS A 91 24.91 1.73 -2.62
CA LYS A 91 24.20 2.54 -3.63
C LYS A 91 23.07 3.35 -2.99
N THR A 92 23.19 4.67 -3.16
CA THR A 92 22.20 5.75 -2.96
C THR A 92 22.26 6.45 -1.59
N VAL A 93 22.75 7.69 -1.60
CA VAL A 93 22.96 8.59 -0.46
C VAL A 93 21.98 9.77 -0.57
N ALA A 94 21.28 10.14 0.52
CA ALA A 94 21.16 11.51 1.11
C ALA A 94 19.82 11.74 1.85
N TRP A 95 19.63 12.51 2.94
CA TRP A 95 20.37 13.00 4.13
C TRP A 95 19.33 13.67 5.09
N ALA A 96 19.51 13.48 6.41
CA ALA A 96 19.23 14.34 7.59
C ALA A 96 18.02 15.33 7.69
N ALA A 97 17.25 15.25 8.81
CA ALA A 97 16.98 16.38 9.74
C ALA A 97 15.86 16.13 10.80
N VAL A 98 16.28 16.09 12.07
CA VAL A 98 15.63 16.55 13.32
C VAL A 98 14.63 15.60 13.99
N GLY A 99 15.07 15.12 15.16
CA GLY A 99 14.40 14.13 15.97
C GLY A 99 13.16 14.64 16.68
N VAL A 100 12.07 13.90 16.52
CA VAL A 100 10.96 13.86 17.50
C VAL A 100 10.32 12.47 17.45
N LYS A 101 9.93 11.96 18.62
CA LYS A 101 9.07 10.78 18.82
C LYS A 101 7.87 10.77 17.85
N ALA A 102 7.66 9.62 17.22
CA ALA A 102 6.62 9.36 16.23
C ALA A 102 5.23 9.94 16.61
N ARG A 103 4.73 10.82 15.74
CA ARG A 103 3.30 11.11 15.57
C ARG A 103 2.97 10.93 14.09
N TYR A 104 2.07 9.99 13.82
CA TYR A 104 1.61 9.69 12.46
C TYR A 104 0.58 10.74 12.03
N ASN A 105 0.79 11.39 10.89
CA ASN A 105 -0.22 12.19 10.20
C ASN A 105 -0.30 11.72 8.74
N GLU A 106 -1.46 11.18 8.35
CA GLU A 106 -1.75 10.55 7.05
C GLU A 106 -2.30 11.53 6.00
N ARG A 107 -2.02 12.84 6.11
CA ARG A 107 -2.53 13.81 5.13
C ARG A 107 -1.45 14.17 4.11
N ASP A 108 -1.73 13.77 2.88
CA ASP A 108 -1.10 14.16 1.60
C ASP A 108 0.12 13.36 1.11
N ASN A 109 0.53 12.31 1.84
CA ASN A 109 1.72 11.53 1.50
C ASN A 109 1.45 10.04 1.25
N ALA A 110 2.11 9.47 0.24
CA ALA A 110 1.97 8.06 -0.12
C ALA A 110 3.27 7.31 0.14
N SER A 111 3.21 6.22 0.93
CA SER A 111 4.35 5.32 1.13
C SER A 111 4.08 3.96 0.49
N TYR A 112 5.12 3.39 -0.13
CA TYR A 112 5.06 2.10 -0.80
C TYR A 112 6.17 1.18 -0.31
N LEU A 113 5.84 -0.11 -0.24
CA LEU A 113 6.82 -1.18 -0.20
C LEU A 113 6.93 -1.83 -1.57
N VAL A 114 8.15 -2.05 -2.02
CA VAL A 114 8.46 -2.67 -3.30
C VAL A 114 9.37 -3.85 -3.08
N LEU A 115 8.93 -5.04 -3.45
CA LEU A 115 9.77 -6.22 -3.52
C LEU A 115 10.52 -6.20 -4.87
N SER A 116 11.83 -6.22 -4.81
CA SER A 116 12.73 -6.18 -5.97
C SER A 116 13.84 -7.19 -5.75
N ASN A 117 13.81 -8.31 -6.48
CA ASN A 117 14.68 -9.44 -6.21
C ASN A 117 14.61 -9.83 -4.73
N ASN A 118 15.75 -9.87 -4.03
CA ASN A 118 15.87 -10.21 -2.61
C ASN A 118 15.80 -8.99 -1.67
N GLU A 119 15.48 -7.81 -2.20
CA GLU A 119 15.43 -6.57 -1.45
C GLU A 119 13.99 -6.09 -1.28
N LEU A 120 13.74 -5.41 -0.16
CA LEU A 120 12.50 -4.70 0.10
C LEU A 120 12.81 -3.21 0.14
N HIS A 121 12.25 -2.44 -0.78
CA HIS A 121 12.38 -1.00 -0.81
C HIS A 121 11.19 -0.35 -0.13
N TYR A 122 11.44 0.61 0.76
CA TYR A 122 10.45 1.55 1.24
C TYR A 122 10.64 2.86 0.48
N VAL A 123 9.58 3.36 -0.15
CA VAL A 123 9.60 4.62 -0.89
C VAL A 123 8.50 5.53 -0.36
N PHE A 124 8.87 6.73 0.07
CA PHE A 124 7.96 7.76 0.54
C PHE A 124 7.86 8.89 -0.48
N PHE A 125 6.65 9.25 -0.85
CA PHE A 125 6.35 10.42 -1.66
C PHE A 125 5.70 11.51 -0.80
N ASP A 126 6.26 12.71 -0.86
CA ASP A 126 5.71 13.95 -0.30
C ASP A 126 5.37 14.88 -1.47
N GLU A 127 4.11 15.30 -1.57
CA GLU A 127 3.62 16.14 -2.68
C GLU A 127 3.94 15.58 -4.09
N GLY A 128 3.99 14.25 -4.22
CA GLY A 128 4.28 13.57 -5.49
C GLY A 128 5.76 13.41 -5.82
N GLU A 129 6.67 13.98 -5.01
CA GLU A 129 8.11 13.80 -5.14
C GLU A 129 8.61 12.74 -4.15
N ALA A 130 9.53 11.88 -4.60
CA ALA A 130 10.14 10.90 -3.70
C ALA A 130 11.08 11.60 -2.71
N ARG A 131 10.82 11.44 -1.42
CA ARG A 131 11.61 12.03 -0.35
C ARG A 131 12.49 11.04 0.38
N ASP A 132 11.97 9.86 0.68
CA ASP A 132 12.75 8.80 1.32
C ASP A 132 12.75 7.53 0.48
N HIS A 133 13.92 6.91 0.36
CA HIS A 133 14.08 5.59 -0.23
C HIS A 133 15.00 4.75 0.64
N LEU A 134 14.42 3.77 1.34
CA LEU A 134 15.17 2.80 2.15
C LEU A 134 15.20 1.46 1.46
N VAL A 135 16.30 0.73 1.62
CA VAL A 135 16.47 -0.62 1.10
C VAL A 135 16.81 -1.55 2.24
N PHE A 136 15.99 -2.59 2.42
CA PHE A 136 16.24 -3.68 3.34
C PHE A 136 16.73 -4.88 2.54
N ASP A 137 17.92 -5.34 2.86
CA ASP A 137 18.56 -6.47 2.19
C ASP A 137 17.94 -7.82 2.59
N HIS A 138 18.43 -8.87 1.95
CA HIS A 138 17.94 -10.22 2.17
C HIS A 138 18.08 -10.68 3.62
N GLU A 139 19.25 -10.45 4.23
CA GLU A 139 19.57 -10.90 5.59
C GLU A 139 18.68 -10.22 6.62
N THR A 140 18.47 -8.90 6.49
CA THR A 140 17.54 -8.13 7.32
C THR A 140 16.12 -8.70 7.24
N LEU A 141 15.70 -9.15 6.05
CA LEU A 141 14.37 -9.72 5.83
C LEU A 141 14.25 -11.16 6.31
N LEU A 142 15.34 -11.94 6.34
CA LEU A 142 15.37 -13.27 6.95
C LEU A 142 15.15 -13.21 8.46
N ASP A 143 15.73 -12.23 9.13
CA ASP A 143 15.58 -12.03 10.58
C ASP A 143 14.30 -11.27 10.98
N ALA A 144 13.55 -10.77 9.99
CA ALA A 144 12.30 -10.05 10.19
C ALA A 144 11.23 -10.91 10.86
N LYS A 145 10.38 -10.27 11.68
CA LYS A 145 9.32 -10.96 12.43
C LYS A 145 7.99 -10.26 12.27
N THR A 146 6.90 -11.03 12.36
CA THR A 146 5.57 -10.43 12.49
C THR A 146 5.46 -9.65 13.80
N ALA A 147 4.84 -8.48 13.76
CA ALA A 147 4.55 -7.68 14.95
C ALA A 147 3.05 -7.40 15.07
N GLN A 148 2.60 -7.12 16.29
CA GLN A 148 1.21 -6.76 16.55
C GLN A 148 1.02 -5.25 16.44
N ILE A 149 -0.10 -4.84 15.84
CA ILE A 149 -0.49 -3.44 15.76
C ILE A 149 -1.11 -3.04 17.11
N SER A 150 -0.47 -2.09 17.78
CA SER A 150 -0.91 -1.58 19.08
C SER A 150 -2.21 -0.79 18.98
N ASN A 151 -2.90 -0.62 20.12
CA ASN A 151 -4.15 0.15 20.16
C ASN A 151 -3.92 1.63 19.81
N SER A 152 -2.79 2.22 20.19
CA SER A 152 -2.43 3.59 19.80
C SER A 152 -2.22 3.73 18.29
N GLU A 153 -1.58 2.75 17.65
CA GLU A 153 -1.43 2.71 16.19
C GLU A 153 -2.78 2.56 15.48
N LYS A 154 -3.71 1.77 16.03
CA LYS A 154 -5.08 1.66 15.48
C LYS A 154 -5.84 2.98 15.56
N VAL A 155 -5.76 3.67 16.71
CA VAL A 155 -6.48 4.93 16.95
C VAL A 155 -5.91 6.06 16.09
N THR A 156 -4.59 6.19 16.01
CA THR A 156 -3.93 7.24 15.20
C THR A 156 -4.13 7.07 13.69
N ARG A 157 -4.51 5.87 13.24
CA ARG A 157 -4.68 5.51 11.83
C ARG A 157 -6.11 5.12 11.48
N MET A 158 -7.07 5.45 12.33
CA MET A 158 -8.47 5.01 12.16
C MET A 158 -9.08 5.51 10.84
N GLY A 159 -8.61 6.65 10.30
CA GLY A 159 -8.95 7.12 8.96
C GLY A 159 -8.28 6.30 7.84
N SER A 160 -6.98 6.04 7.99
CA SER A 160 -6.10 5.22 7.13
C SER A 160 -6.55 3.77 6.92
N VAL A 161 -7.06 3.19 7.99
CA VAL A 161 -7.17 1.74 8.21
C VAL A 161 -8.63 1.26 8.15
N MET A 162 -9.62 2.16 8.09
CA MET A 162 -11.04 1.76 8.09
C MET A 162 -11.35 0.88 6.87
N GLY A 163 -11.60 -0.41 7.13
CA GLY A 163 -11.85 -1.43 6.10
C GLY A 163 -10.60 -2.10 5.52
N LEU A 164 -9.39 -1.66 5.90
CA LEU A 164 -8.13 -2.34 5.55
C LEU A 164 -7.75 -3.35 6.64
N LYS A 165 -7.08 -4.43 6.25
CA LYS A 165 -6.46 -5.40 7.16
C LYS A 165 -4.95 -5.16 7.21
N PRO A 166 -4.47 -4.19 8.00
CA PRO A 166 -3.06 -3.87 8.06
C PRO A 166 -2.28 -5.03 8.68
N LYS A 167 -1.04 -5.18 8.22
CA LYS A 167 -0.06 -6.11 8.75
C LYS A 167 1.15 -5.32 9.22
N LYS A 168 1.93 -5.90 10.12
CA LYS A 168 3.09 -5.25 10.69
C LYS A 168 4.26 -6.23 10.76
N MET A 169 5.43 -5.77 10.33
CA MET A 169 6.69 -6.48 10.49
C MET A 169 7.66 -5.65 11.31
N HIS A 170 8.49 -6.34 12.08
CA HIS A 170 9.62 -5.81 12.81
C HIS A 170 10.90 -6.24 12.10
N LEU A 171 11.78 -5.28 11.84
CA LEU A 171 13.10 -5.45 11.26
C LEU A 171 14.13 -5.05 12.30
N ASP A 172 15.22 -5.81 12.41
CA ASP A 172 16.40 -5.36 13.13
C ASP A 172 17.36 -4.71 12.13
N VAL A 173 17.52 -3.40 12.21
CA VAL A 173 18.41 -2.63 11.34
C VAL A 173 19.57 -2.14 12.18
N ASN A 174 20.70 -2.86 12.12
CA ASN A 174 21.93 -2.54 12.85
C ASN A 174 21.73 -2.38 14.37
N GLY A 175 20.97 -3.29 14.99
CA GLY A 175 20.68 -3.28 16.42
C GLY A 175 19.55 -2.33 16.82
N ASN A 176 18.93 -1.65 15.86
CA ASN A 176 17.75 -0.81 16.07
C ASN A 176 16.52 -1.47 15.45
N GLY A 177 15.52 -1.74 16.30
CA GLY A 177 14.23 -2.21 15.83
C GLY A 177 13.47 -1.16 15.01
N LEU A 178 13.02 -1.55 13.82
CA LEU A 178 12.16 -0.77 12.93
C LEU A 178 10.87 -1.52 12.65
N ASP A 179 9.74 -0.87 12.90
CA ASP A 179 8.42 -1.41 12.62
C ASP A 179 7.85 -0.84 11.32
N ILE A 180 7.41 -1.71 10.42
CA ILE A 180 6.72 -1.32 9.17
C ILE A 180 5.30 -1.87 9.17
N ILE A 181 4.32 -0.97 9.07
CA ILE A 181 2.91 -1.31 8.84
C ILE A 181 2.64 -1.25 7.34
N TYR A 182 2.06 -2.31 6.78
CA TYR A 182 1.77 -2.43 5.36
C TYR A 182 0.39 -3.04 5.12
N TYR A 183 -0.13 -2.88 3.90
CA TYR A 183 -1.50 -3.23 3.58
C TYR A 183 -1.56 -4.34 2.52
N GLY A 184 -2.69 -5.04 2.44
CA GLY A 184 -3.00 -5.98 1.37
C GLY A 184 -3.64 -5.32 0.14
N THR A 185 -3.41 -4.02 -0.05
CA THR A 185 -3.92 -3.24 -1.18
C THR A 185 -2.99 -2.07 -1.46
N VAL A 186 -3.07 -1.58 -2.68
CA VAL A 186 -2.55 -0.26 -3.05
C VAL A 186 -3.72 0.73 -3.05
N GLN A 187 -3.46 1.98 -2.70
CA GLN A 187 -4.37 3.09 -2.98
C GLN A 187 -3.81 3.95 -4.12
N ARG A 188 -4.71 4.63 -4.82
CA ARG A 188 -4.34 5.57 -5.88
C ARG A 188 -3.40 6.64 -5.36
N MET A 189 -2.49 7.10 -6.21
CA MET A 189 -1.74 8.33 -5.95
C MET A 189 -2.73 9.51 -5.85
N PRO A 190 -2.46 10.54 -5.02
CA PRO A 190 -3.35 11.70 -4.85
C PRO A 190 -3.76 12.40 -6.16
N HIS A 191 -2.92 12.31 -7.21
CA HIS A 191 -3.18 12.90 -8.53
C HIS A 191 -3.82 11.94 -9.55
N GLY A 192 -4.18 10.71 -9.15
CA GLY A 192 -4.74 9.70 -10.04
C GLY A 192 -6.14 10.06 -10.55
N ILE A 193 -6.39 9.83 -11.84
CA ILE A 193 -7.68 10.12 -12.48
C ILE A 193 -8.78 9.19 -11.92
N ILE A 194 -9.90 9.78 -11.47
CA ILE A 194 -11.07 9.02 -11.03
C ILE A 194 -11.95 8.70 -12.23
N SER A 195 -11.95 7.44 -12.67
CA SER A 195 -12.96 6.95 -13.62
C SER A 195 -14.29 6.69 -12.88
N PRO A 196 -15.42 7.31 -13.29
CA PRO A 196 -16.72 7.08 -12.66
C PRO A 196 -17.31 5.72 -13.05
N GLY A 197 -18.21 5.19 -12.21
CA GLY A 197 -18.99 3.98 -12.55
C GLY A 197 -18.15 2.69 -12.57
N SER A 198 -18.28 1.88 -13.62
CA SER A 198 -17.61 0.55 -13.70
C SER A 198 -16.09 0.63 -13.74
N GLY A 199 -15.52 1.72 -14.29
CA GLY A 199 -14.08 1.94 -14.29
C GLY A 199 -13.51 2.07 -12.88
N MET A 200 -14.26 2.65 -11.94
CA MET A 200 -13.87 2.75 -10.54
C MET A 200 -13.65 1.36 -9.91
N PHE A 201 -14.60 0.44 -10.11
CA PHE A 201 -14.53 -0.90 -9.54
C PHE A 201 -13.37 -1.71 -10.15
N GLU A 202 -13.13 -1.56 -11.44
CA GLU A 202 -12.01 -2.21 -12.12
C GLU A 202 -10.68 -1.71 -11.55
N THR A 203 -10.49 -0.39 -11.45
CA THR A 203 -9.27 0.17 -10.85
C THR A 203 -9.10 -0.32 -9.41
N GLN A 204 -10.15 -0.28 -8.60
CA GLN A 204 -10.07 -0.76 -7.22
C GLN A 204 -9.67 -2.23 -7.14
N ALA A 205 -10.23 -3.09 -8.00
CA ALA A 205 -9.88 -4.50 -8.02
C ALA A 205 -8.43 -4.74 -8.49
N ARG A 206 -7.94 -3.97 -9.47
CA ARG A 206 -6.53 -3.98 -9.92
C ARG A 206 -5.57 -3.55 -8.80
N LEU A 207 -5.91 -2.51 -8.05
CA LEU A 207 -5.09 -2.05 -6.91
C LEU A 207 -5.09 -3.04 -5.73
N GLN A 208 -6.22 -3.69 -5.46
CA GLN A 208 -6.29 -4.79 -4.49
C GLN A 208 -5.46 -5.99 -4.95
N LEU A 209 -5.44 -6.28 -6.25
CA LEU A 209 -4.61 -7.35 -6.80
C LEU A 209 -3.12 -7.08 -6.57
N MET A 210 -2.65 -5.84 -6.69
CA MET A 210 -1.24 -5.50 -6.41
C MET A 210 -0.85 -5.81 -4.97
N GLY A 211 -1.66 -5.39 -4.00
CA GLY A 211 -1.40 -5.72 -2.60
C GLY A 211 -1.44 -7.22 -2.32
N ARG A 212 -2.38 -7.96 -2.94
CA ARG A 212 -2.40 -9.44 -2.82
C ARG A 212 -1.17 -10.09 -3.45
N LEU A 213 -0.76 -9.64 -4.65
CA LEU A 213 0.45 -10.12 -5.30
C LEU A 213 1.67 -9.88 -4.41
N PHE A 214 1.76 -8.71 -3.79
CA PHE A 214 2.84 -8.40 -2.84
C PHE A 214 2.86 -9.37 -1.67
N LEU A 215 1.72 -9.60 -1.01
CA LEU A 215 1.64 -10.56 0.10
C LEU A 215 2.00 -11.99 -0.35
N ASP A 216 1.51 -12.43 -1.51
CA ASP A 216 1.82 -13.74 -2.08
C ASP A 216 3.33 -13.92 -2.29
N ARG A 217 3.98 -12.94 -2.93
CA ARG A 217 5.43 -12.98 -3.22
C ARG A 217 6.27 -12.85 -1.95
N LEU A 218 5.90 -11.92 -1.06
CA LEU A 218 6.60 -11.71 0.20
C LEU A 218 6.57 -12.98 1.05
N TYR A 219 5.42 -13.64 1.20
CA TYR A 219 5.31 -14.82 2.07
C TYR A 219 5.85 -16.10 1.45
N LYS A 220 5.84 -16.23 0.12
CA LYS A 220 6.59 -17.30 -0.54
C LYS A 220 8.09 -17.19 -0.27
N LYS A 221 8.60 -15.97 -0.14
CA LYS A 221 10.03 -15.69 0.06
C LYS A 221 10.45 -15.66 1.53
N TYR A 222 9.59 -15.13 2.38
CA TYR A 222 9.81 -14.96 3.81
C TYR A 222 8.60 -15.52 4.58
N PRO A 223 8.48 -16.86 4.70
CA PRO A 223 7.31 -17.51 5.31
C PRO A 223 7.07 -17.11 6.78
N GLN A 224 8.12 -16.72 7.49
CA GLN A 224 8.04 -16.23 8.87
C GLN A 224 7.24 -14.93 9.02
N LEU A 225 6.94 -14.23 7.91
CA LEU A 225 6.11 -13.03 7.90
C LEU A 225 4.61 -13.31 7.65
N GLN A 226 4.23 -14.58 7.44
CA GLN A 226 2.86 -15.03 7.24
C GLN A 226 2.09 -15.08 8.58
N GLY A 227 1.93 -13.91 9.21
CA GLY A 227 1.07 -13.71 10.39
C GLY A 227 -0.38 -13.41 10.04
#